data_AF-A0A3C0G708-F1
#
_entry.id   AF-A0A3C0G708-F1
#
_cell.length_a   1.000
_cell.length_b   1.000
_cell.length_c   1.000
_cell.angle_alpha   90.00
_cell.angle_beta   90.00
_cell.angle_gamma   90.00
#
_symmetry.space_group_name_H-M   'P 1'
#
loop_
_entity.id
_entity.type
_entity.pdbx_description
1 polymer ?
#
loop_
_entity_poly.entity_id
_entity_poly.type
_entity_poly.pdbx_seq_one_letter_code
_entity_poly.pdbx_strand_id
1 'polypeptide(L)'
;MTLSERPKSQRITTNRSMIKKTFKSKGLPYASELALQNVKDLAEILKWNQKRKIKFYRMSSDIFPWMSEYEFSDLPDFDEIKEHLKAIGDYATQKGHRLTFHPGPYNCMASPNYKVVEKTFKELRQHSEVFDLMGFDPSPYNKINIHVGGTYGCKDGTAAIFCAHYKSRRIGESCMQRLTLENDDKA
;
A
#
# COMPACT_ATOMS: atom_id res chain seq x y z
N MET A 1 0.41 13.40 -23.63
CA MET A 1 0.13 14.46 -22.65
C MET A 1 0.87 14.13 -21.37
N THR A 2 1.95 14.83 -21.05
CA THR A 2 2.67 14.63 -19.77
C THR A 2 2.05 15.57 -18.74
N LEU A 3 1.52 15.04 -17.64
CA LEU A 3 0.87 15.81 -16.56
C LEU A 3 1.85 16.68 -15.74
N SER A 4 3.14 16.70 -16.09
CA SER A 4 4.17 17.48 -15.42
C SER A 4 5.24 17.92 -16.40
N GLU A 5 5.54 19.21 -16.41
CA GLU A 5 6.66 19.82 -17.15
C GLU A 5 8.00 19.59 -16.45
N ARG A 6 8.01 19.08 -15.22
CA ARG A 6 9.24 18.81 -14.48
C ARG A 6 10.03 17.66 -15.12
N PRO A 7 11.37 17.76 -15.17
CA PRO A 7 12.24 16.64 -15.47
C PRO A 7 11.90 15.44 -14.58
N LYS A 8 12.03 14.21 -15.09
CA LYS A 8 11.66 12.98 -14.36
C LYS A 8 12.32 12.91 -12.97
N SER A 9 13.56 13.37 -12.85
CA SER A 9 14.33 13.43 -11.59
C SER A 9 13.75 14.41 -10.55
N GLN A 10 12.89 15.35 -10.95
CA GLN A 10 12.32 16.40 -10.10
C GLN A 10 10.79 16.29 -9.97
N ARG A 11 10.19 15.23 -10.53
CA ARG A 11 8.74 15.00 -10.43
C ARG A 11 8.39 14.61 -9.01
N ILE A 12 7.30 15.18 -8.50
CA ILE A 12 6.68 14.74 -7.25
C ILE A 12 5.80 13.53 -7.58
N THR A 13 6.12 12.36 -7.02
CA THR A 13 5.34 11.14 -7.19
C THR A 13 5.56 10.17 -6.02
N THR A 14 4.60 9.29 -5.78
CA THR A 14 4.68 8.23 -4.75
C THR A 14 4.82 6.84 -5.36
N ASN A 15 5.23 6.74 -6.62
CA ASN A 15 5.32 5.48 -7.36
C ASN A 15 6.67 5.27 -8.08
N ARG A 16 7.76 5.88 -7.59
CA ARG A 16 9.09 5.49 -8.06
C ARG A 16 9.27 4.02 -7.74
N SER A 17 9.69 3.25 -8.73
CA SER A 17 9.91 1.81 -8.60
C SER A 17 11.12 1.41 -9.45
N MET A 18 11.43 0.12 -9.45
CA MET A 18 12.52 -0.46 -10.22
C MET A 18 12.08 -1.77 -10.86
N ILE A 19 12.75 -2.19 -11.93
CA ILE A 19 12.49 -3.51 -12.51
C ILE A 19 13.19 -4.61 -11.69
N LYS A 20 12.73 -5.86 -11.84
CA LYS A 20 13.29 -7.01 -11.10
C LYS A 20 14.80 -7.18 -11.29
N LYS A 21 15.31 -6.91 -12.49
CA LYS A 21 16.77 -6.96 -12.77
C LYS A 21 17.53 -5.97 -11.88
N THR A 22 17.03 -4.74 -11.76
CA THR A 22 17.62 -3.69 -10.93
C THR A 22 17.51 -4.02 -9.45
N PHE A 23 16.37 -4.56 -9.00
CA PHE A 23 16.22 -5.02 -7.62
C PHE A 23 17.24 -6.10 -7.28
N LYS A 24 17.43 -7.09 -8.15
CA LYS A 24 18.46 -8.13 -7.96
C LYS A 24 19.89 -7.59 -7.95
N SER A 25 20.19 -6.53 -8.71
CA SER A 25 21.55 -6.00 -8.80
C SER A 25 21.87 -4.96 -7.72
N LYS A 26 20.90 -4.12 -7.34
CA LYS A 26 21.09 -3.00 -6.40
C LYS A 26 20.53 -3.28 -5.00
N GLY A 27 19.61 -4.23 -4.88
CA GLY A 27 19.07 -4.70 -3.60
C GLY A 27 18.28 -3.66 -2.81
N LEU A 28 18.19 -3.90 -1.51
CA LEU A 28 17.49 -3.07 -0.53
C LEU A 28 18.00 -1.63 -0.44
N PRO A 29 19.30 -1.31 -0.59
CA PRO A 29 19.76 0.08 -0.55
C PRO A 29 19.06 0.98 -1.57
N TYR A 30 18.88 0.50 -2.81
CA TYR A 30 18.18 1.29 -3.82
C TYR A 30 16.65 1.26 -3.63
N ALA A 31 16.09 0.19 -3.08
CA ALA A 31 14.67 0.16 -2.71
C ALA A 31 14.35 1.19 -1.62
N SER A 32 15.24 1.27 -0.63
CA SER A 32 15.20 2.22 0.47
C SER A 32 15.26 3.67 -0.02
N GLU A 33 16.22 3.99 -0.90
CA GLU A 33 16.34 5.33 -1.49
C GLU A 33 15.04 5.76 -2.20
N LEU A 34 14.46 4.87 -3.00
CA LEU A 34 13.21 5.16 -3.72
C LEU A 34 12.01 5.27 -2.77
N ALA A 35 11.93 4.41 -1.76
CA ALA A 35 10.87 4.47 -0.75
C ALA A 35 10.91 5.79 0.03
N LEU A 36 12.10 6.20 0.48
CA LEU A 36 12.31 7.49 1.15
C LEU A 36 11.90 8.67 0.26
N GLN A 37 12.28 8.66 -1.02
CA GLN A 37 11.86 9.70 -1.97
C GLN A 37 10.33 9.71 -2.16
N ASN A 38 9.69 8.54 -2.28
CA ASN A 38 8.24 8.44 -2.41
C ASN A 38 7.51 8.98 -1.16
N VAL A 39 8.00 8.67 0.03
CA VAL A 39 7.43 9.14 1.31
C VAL A 39 7.61 10.66 1.45
N LYS A 40 8.79 11.21 1.11
CA LYS A 40 9.01 12.67 1.09
C LYS A 40 8.05 13.39 0.15
N ASP A 41 7.84 12.82 -1.04
CA ASP A 41 6.90 13.39 -2.03
C ASP A 41 5.44 13.29 -1.60
N LEU A 42 5.05 12.26 -0.83
CA LEU A 42 3.70 12.18 -0.27
C LEU A 42 3.39 13.41 0.59
N ALA A 43 4.35 13.89 1.40
CA ALA A 43 4.18 15.10 2.19
C ALA A 43 3.87 16.33 1.31
N GLU A 44 4.58 16.47 0.19
CA GLU A 44 4.36 17.57 -0.77
C GLU A 44 3.00 17.46 -1.47
N ILE A 45 2.56 16.24 -1.80
CA ILE A 45 1.22 16.00 -2.34
C ILE A 45 0.15 16.41 -1.33
N LEU A 46 0.29 16.07 -0.05
CA LEU A 46 -0.69 16.46 0.97
C LEU A 46 -0.71 17.97 1.20
N LYS A 47 0.45 18.64 1.22
CA LYS A 47 0.52 20.12 1.29
C LYS A 47 -0.18 20.76 0.10
N TRP A 48 0.00 20.22 -1.10
CA TRP A 48 -0.69 20.71 -2.30
C TRP A 48 -2.20 20.46 -2.25
N ASN A 49 -2.62 19.25 -1.84
CA ASN A 49 -4.02 18.90 -1.63
C ASN A 49 -4.68 19.84 -0.62
N GLN A 50 -3.99 20.15 0.48
CA GLN A 50 -4.46 21.08 1.50
C GLN A 50 -4.74 22.47 0.92
N LYS A 51 -3.81 23.03 0.13
CA LYS A 51 -3.99 24.33 -0.54
C LYS A 51 -5.20 24.34 -1.49
N ARG A 52 -5.57 23.18 -2.03
CA ARG A 52 -6.69 22.99 -2.96
C ARG A 52 -7.96 22.45 -2.32
N LYS A 53 -7.99 22.31 -0.99
CA LYS A 53 -9.12 21.76 -0.24
C LYS A 53 -9.48 20.33 -0.66
N ILE A 54 -8.52 19.56 -1.18
CA ILE A 54 -8.67 18.12 -1.46
C ILE A 54 -8.32 17.36 -0.20
N LYS A 55 -9.27 16.60 0.35
CA LYS A 55 -9.09 15.89 1.63
C LYS A 55 -8.91 14.39 1.49
N PHE A 56 -9.12 13.83 0.30
CA PHE A 56 -9.03 12.40 0.08
C PHE A 56 -7.88 12.07 -0.86
N TYR A 57 -7.06 11.09 -0.51
CA TYR A 57 -5.96 10.64 -1.35
C TYR A 57 -5.78 9.12 -1.27
N ARG A 58 -5.68 8.47 -2.42
CA ARG A 58 -5.32 7.06 -2.52
C ARG A 58 -3.80 6.99 -2.70
N MET A 59 -3.12 6.45 -1.71
CA MET A 59 -1.69 6.22 -1.76
C MET A 59 -1.38 5.12 -2.76
N SER A 60 -0.22 5.25 -3.41
CA SER A 60 0.30 4.23 -4.33
C SER A 60 0.87 3.06 -3.56
N SER A 61 0.54 1.82 -3.95
CA SER A 61 1.19 0.61 -3.41
C SER A 61 2.69 0.54 -3.73
N ASP A 62 3.14 1.25 -4.77
CA ASP A 62 4.58 1.39 -5.09
C ASP A 62 5.32 2.37 -4.16
N ILE A 63 4.67 2.91 -3.11
CA ILE A 63 5.35 3.80 -2.14
C ILE A 63 6.58 3.09 -1.53
N PHE A 64 6.50 1.77 -1.34
CA PHE A 64 7.64 0.89 -1.11
C PHE A 64 7.83 -0.07 -2.29
N PRO A 65 8.85 0.12 -3.14
CA PRO A 65 9.07 -0.73 -4.31
C PRO A 65 9.38 -2.16 -3.90
N TRP A 66 8.69 -3.15 -4.49
CA TRP A 66 8.90 -4.57 -4.19
C TRP A 66 8.68 -4.96 -2.72
N MET A 67 7.84 -4.23 -1.96
CA MET A 67 7.68 -4.48 -0.51
C MET A 67 7.43 -5.94 -0.12
N SER A 68 6.74 -6.71 -0.97
CA SER A 68 6.51 -8.14 -0.74
C SER A 68 7.80 -8.99 -0.62
N GLU A 69 8.95 -8.47 -1.04
CA GLU A 69 10.23 -9.20 -1.09
C GLU A 69 11.14 -8.96 0.14
N TYR A 70 10.76 -8.07 1.07
CA TYR A 70 11.55 -7.73 2.28
C TYR A 70 10.63 -7.30 3.43
N GLU A 71 11.15 -7.08 4.63
CA GLU A 71 10.44 -6.38 5.72
C GLU A 71 10.89 -4.92 5.77
N PHE A 72 10.02 -3.97 6.14
CA PHE A 72 10.40 -2.55 6.08
C PHE A 72 11.62 -2.23 6.95
N SER A 73 11.78 -2.92 8.08
CA SER A 73 12.93 -2.82 8.98
C SER A 73 14.26 -3.24 8.34
N ASP A 74 14.25 -3.95 7.22
CA ASP A 74 15.47 -4.35 6.50
C ASP A 74 16.03 -3.21 5.63
N LEU A 75 15.27 -2.12 5.44
CA LEU A 75 15.69 -0.98 4.62
C LEU A 75 16.71 -0.12 5.37
N PRO A 76 17.85 0.25 4.75
CA PRO A 76 18.85 1.12 5.37
C PRO A 76 18.32 2.46 5.89
N ASP A 77 17.33 3.06 5.22
CA ASP A 77 16.74 4.35 5.59
C ASP A 77 15.43 4.18 6.39
N PHE A 78 15.15 3.00 6.95
CA PHE A 78 13.87 2.70 7.60
C PHE A 78 13.51 3.68 8.71
N ASP A 79 14.47 4.07 9.56
CA ASP A 79 14.22 5.00 10.66
C ASP A 79 13.78 6.39 10.13
N GLU A 80 14.45 6.92 9.12
CA GLU A 80 14.07 8.20 8.48
C GLU A 80 12.70 8.09 7.78
N ILE A 81 12.45 6.96 7.10
CA ILE A 81 11.15 6.67 6.47
C ILE A 81 10.04 6.66 7.52
N LYS A 82 10.25 6.01 8.66
CA LYS A 82 9.30 5.93 9.77
C LYS A 82 9.01 7.31 10.36
N GLU A 83 10.03 8.13 10.59
CA GLU A 83 9.87 9.51 11.06
C GLU A 83 9.01 10.33 10.10
N HIS A 84 9.29 10.24 8.79
CA HIS A 84 8.49 10.93 7.78
C HIS A 84 7.04 10.41 7.72
N LEU A 85 6.82 9.09 7.74
CA LEU A 85 5.47 8.53 7.75
C LEU A 85 4.68 9.02 8.97
N LYS A 86 5.29 9.02 10.16
CA LYS A 86 4.64 9.53 11.37
C LYS A 86 4.27 11.00 11.23
N ALA A 87 5.19 11.84 10.76
CA ALA A 87 4.92 13.26 10.55
C ALA A 87 3.81 13.51 9.52
N ILE A 88 3.75 12.70 8.46
CA ILE A 88 2.68 12.76 7.44
C ILE A 88 1.34 12.34 8.04
N GLY A 89 1.32 11.30 8.86
CA GLY A 89 0.12 10.85 9.56
C GLY A 89 -0.43 11.91 10.52
N ASP A 90 0.43 12.52 11.32
CA ASP A 90 0.06 13.63 12.21
C ASP A 90 -0.50 14.83 11.44
N TYR A 91 0.16 15.19 10.33
CA TYR A 91 -0.33 16.24 9.44
C TYR A 91 -1.69 15.89 8.83
N ALA A 92 -1.87 14.64 8.36
CA ALA A 92 -3.11 14.18 7.78
C ALA A 92 -4.25 14.24 8.81
N THR A 93 -4.03 13.77 10.03
CA THR A 93 -5.01 13.85 11.12
C THR A 93 -5.34 15.30 11.46
N GLN A 94 -4.32 16.15 11.68
CA GLN A 94 -4.52 17.56 12.05
C GLN A 94 -5.30 18.33 10.98
N LYS A 95 -5.05 18.06 9.70
CA LYS A 95 -5.70 18.74 8.57
C LYS A 95 -6.94 18.02 8.05
N GLY A 96 -7.33 16.88 8.62
CA GLY A 96 -8.48 16.10 8.19
C GLY A 96 -8.33 15.50 6.79
N HIS A 97 -7.11 15.07 6.41
CA HIS A 97 -6.93 14.23 5.23
C HIS A 97 -7.28 12.77 5.54
N ARG A 98 -7.95 12.11 4.59
CA ARG A 98 -8.22 10.69 4.60
C ARG A 98 -7.36 9.99 3.56
N LEU A 99 -6.50 9.08 4.03
CA LEU A 99 -5.57 8.32 3.20
C LEU A 99 -6.01 6.87 3.10
N THR A 100 -5.96 6.31 1.90
CA THR A 100 -6.40 4.93 1.63
C THR A 100 -5.44 4.21 0.70
N PHE A 101 -5.47 2.89 0.71
CA PHE A 101 -4.80 2.06 -0.29
C PHE A 101 -5.82 1.27 -1.11
N HIS A 102 -5.41 0.95 -2.32
CA HIS A 102 -6.06 -0.08 -3.12
C HIS A 102 -4.97 -0.96 -3.73
N PRO A 103 -4.53 -2.02 -3.02
CA PRO A 103 -3.55 -2.97 -3.53
C PRO A 103 -3.98 -3.54 -4.88
N GLY A 104 -3.00 -3.80 -5.75
CA GLY A 104 -3.25 -4.19 -7.13
C GLY A 104 -3.93 -5.57 -7.27
N PRO A 105 -4.34 -5.95 -8.50
CA PRO A 105 -5.16 -7.14 -8.78
C PRO A 105 -4.46 -8.48 -8.52
N TYR A 106 -3.19 -8.46 -8.12
CA TYR A 106 -2.44 -9.67 -7.75
C TYR A 106 -2.68 -10.10 -6.29
N ASN A 107 -3.36 -9.26 -5.50
CA ASN A 107 -3.76 -9.55 -4.12
C ASN A 107 -5.02 -10.41 -4.10
N CYS A 108 -4.85 -11.72 -4.32
CA CYS A 108 -5.94 -12.68 -4.44
C CYS A 108 -5.96 -13.62 -3.22
N MET A 109 -6.68 -13.23 -2.17
CA MET A 109 -6.77 -14.02 -0.94
C MET A 109 -7.39 -15.41 -1.16
N ALA A 110 -8.29 -15.56 -2.14
CA ALA A 110 -8.97 -16.81 -2.44
C ALA A 110 -8.30 -17.63 -3.57
N SER A 111 -7.05 -17.32 -3.94
CA SER A 111 -6.35 -18.04 -5.00
C SER A 111 -6.16 -19.52 -4.66
N PRO A 112 -6.34 -20.46 -5.62
CA PRO A 112 -5.99 -21.86 -5.42
C PRO A 112 -4.47 -22.09 -5.34
N ASN A 113 -3.67 -21.09 -5.72
CA ASN A 113 -2.22 -21.16 -5.62
C ASN A 113 -1.76 -20.60 -4.27
N TYR A 114 -1.32 -21.50 -3.38
CA TYR A 114 -0.81 -21.15 -2.06
C TYR A 114 0.25 -20.03 -2.09
N LYS A 115 1.16 -20.01 -3.07
CA LYS A 115 2.19 -18.96 -3.16
C LYS A 115 1.61 -17.57 -3.40
N VAL A 116 0.48 -17.48 -4.11
CA VAL A 116 -0.25 -16.22 -4.33
C VAL A 116 -0.92 -15.76 -3.05
N VAL A 117 -1.53 -16.69 -2.30
CA VAL A 117 -2.16 -16.40 -0.99
C VAL A 117 -1.14 -15.87 0.01
N GLU A 118 0.02 -16.54 0.14
CA GLU A 118 1.10 -16.09 1.04
C GLU A 118 1.59 -14.69 0.71
N LYS A 119 1.84 -14.43 -0.58
CA LYS A 119 2.27 -13.11 -1.04
C LYS A 119 1.21 -12.05 -0.77
N THR A 120 -0.05 -12.38 -1.01
CA THR A 120 -1.19 -11.49 -0.72
C THR A 120 -1.26 -11.15 0.76
N PHE A 121 -1.13 -12.13 1.66
CA PHE A 121 -1.18 -11.86 3.11
C PHE A 121 -0.02 -11.00 3.58
N LYS A 122 1.19 -11.22 3.04
CA LYS A 122 2.33 -10.34 3.33
C LYS A 122 2.08 -8.92 2.82
N GLU A 123 1.65 -8.76 1.59
CA GLU A 123 1.43 -7.45 0.98
C GLU A 123 0.30 -6.67 1.69
N LEU A 124 -0.80 -7.32 2.07
CA LEU A 124 -1.88 -6.69 2.85
C LEU A 124 -1.42 -6.28 4.25
N ARG A 125 -0.59 -7.09 4.93
CA ARG A 125 0.02 -6.72 6.20
C ARG A 125 0.90 -5.49 6.06
N GLN A 126 1.72 -5.42 5.03
CA GLN A 126 2.62 -4.28 4.81
C GLN A 126 1.86 -2.99 4.48
N HIS A 127 0.77 -3.04 3.72
CA HIS A 127 -0.11 -1.87 3.56
C HIS A 127 -0.68 -1.38 4.89
N SER A 128 -1.07 -2.32 5.78
CA SER A 128 -1.53 -2.00 7.13
C SER A 128 -0.41 -1.39 7.97
N GLU A 129 0.79 -1.96 7.90
CA GLU A 129 1.97 -1.49 8.62
C GLU A 129 2.34 -0.06 8.24
N VAL A 130 2.20 0.33 6.96
CA VAL A 130 2.37 1.75 6.58
C VAL A 130 1.43 2.65 7.38
N PHE A 131 0.15 2.29 7.53
CA PHE A 131 -0.79 3.08 8.33
C PHE A 131 -0.49 3.03 9.83
N ASP A 132 0.04 1.92 10.34
CA ASP A 132 0.53 1.82 11.72
C ASP A 132 1.73 2.78 11.95
N LEU A 133 2.68 2.84 11.02
CA LEU A 133 3.83 3.76 11.08
C LEU A 133 3.41 5.24 10.96
N MET A 134 2.32 5.52 10.27
CA MET A 134 1.71 6.85 10.23
C MET A 134 0.97 7.20 11.53
N GLY A 135 0.75 6.23 12.43
CA GLY A 135 0.06 6.46 13.70
C GLY A 135 -1.47 6.53 13.56
N PHE A 136 -2.05 5.91 12.53
CA PHE A 136 -3.50 5.82 12.41
C PHE A 136 -4.03 4.61 13.17
N ASP A 137 -5.08 4.79 13.97
CA ASP A 137 -5.79 3.66 14.57
C ASP A 137 -6.41 2.77 13.48
N PRO A 138 -6.34 1.44 13.61
CA PRO A 138 -6.93 0.55 12.62
C PRO A 138 -8.46 0.72 12.53
N SER A 139 -8.93 1.11 11.36
CA SER A 139 -10.36 1.25 11.09
C SER A 139 -10.65 1.32 9.58
N PRO A 140 -11.91 1.14 9.15
CA PRO A 140 -12.30 1.36 7.75
C PRO A 140 -12.18 2.82 7.28
N TYR A 141 -11.84 3.76 8.18
CA TYR A 141 -11.55 5.14 7.77
C TYR A 141 -10.29 5.18 6.89
N ASN A 142 -9.17 4.60 7.35
CA ASN A 142 -7.95 4.42 6.56
C ASN A 142 -7.96 3.04 5.88
N LYS A 143 -8.91 2.86 4.95
CA LYS A 143 -9.17 1.56 4.36
C LYS A 143 -8.05 1.06 3.45
N ILE A 144 -7.89 -0.26 3.46
CA ILE A 144 -7.20 -1.06 2.45
C ILE A 144 -8.31 -1.73 1.64
N ASN A 145 -8.53 -1.25 0.44
CA ASN A 145 -9.63 -1.68 -0.41
C ASN A 145 -9.15 -2.74 -1.39
N ILE A 146 -9.83 -3.89 -1.47
CA ILE A 146 -9.50 -4.95 -2.42
C ILE A 146 -10.75 -5.49 -3.09
N HIS A 147 -10.57 -6.20 -4.21
CA HIS A 147 -11.60 -7.07 -4.75
C HIS A 147 -11.46 -8.48 -4.16
N VAL A 148 -12.51 -9.30 -4.28
CA VAL A 148 -12.42 -10.72 -3.91
C VAL A 148 -11.47 -11.48 -4.84
N GLY A 149 -11.37 -11.04 -6.10
CA GLY A 149 -10.53 -11.64 -7.13
C GLY A 149 -11.32 -12.55 -8.08
N GLY A 150 -10.64 -13.50 -8.71
CA GLY A 150 -11.27 -14.41 -9.67
C GLY A 150 -12.21 -15.43 -9.02
N THR A 151 -13.15 -15.98 -9.80
CA THR A 151 -14.12 -17.00 -9.34
C THR A 151 -13.54 -18.41 -9.26
N TYR A 152 -12.37 -18.64 -9.86
CA TYR A 152 -11.65 -19.93 -9.90
C TYR A 152 -12.54 -21.16 -10.23
N GLY A 153 -13.56 -20.96 -11.07
CA GLY A 153 -14.51 -21.98 -11.49
C GLY A 153 -15.69 -22.22 -10.53
N CYS A 154 -15.72 -21.60 -9.35
CA CYS A 154 -16.83 -21.69 -8.40
C CYS A 154 -16.92 -20.43 -7.52
N LYS A 155 -17.94 -19.58 -7.77
CA LYS A 155 -18.12 -18.30 -7.08
C LYS A 155 -18.36 -18.48 -5.57
N ASP A 156 -19.29 -19.36 -5.20
CA ASP A 156 -19.61 -19.62 -3.78
C ASP A 156 -18.44 -20.27 -3.05
N GLY A 157 -17.74 -21.19 -3.71
CA GLY A 157 -16.52 -21.81 -3.16
C GLY A 157 -15.41 -20.79 -2.93
N THR A 158 -15.18 -19.90 -3.90
CA THR A 158 -14.21 -18.79 -3.77
C THR A 158 -14.57 -17.85 -2.63
N ALA A 159 -15.84 -17.47 -2.51
CA ALA A 159 -16.31 -16.62 -1.41
C ALA A 159 -16.10 -17.31 -0.05
N ALA A 160 -16.38 -18.61 0.06
CA ALA A 160 -16.15 -19.39 1.28
C ALA A 160 -14.65 -19.43 1.64
N ILE A 161 -13.77 -19.65 0.67
CA ILE A 161 -12.30 -19.62 0.86
C ILE A 161 -11.85 -18.24 1.32
N PHE A 162 -12.33 -17.16 0.67
CA PHE A 162 -12.03 -15.79 1.07
C PHE A 162 -12.40 -15.56 2.55
N CYS A 163 -13.63 -15.91 2.94
CA CYS A 163 -14.11 -15.78 4.31
C CYS A 163 -13.27 -16.60 5.30
N ALA A 164 -12.88 -17.84 4.95
CA ALA A 164 -12.04 -18.68 5.79
C ALA A 164 -10.66 -18.05 6.00
N HIS A 165 -10.04 -17.54 4.94
CA HIS A 165 -8.77 -16.85 5.00
C HIS A 165 -8.82 -15.55 5.80
N TYR A 166 -9.88 -14.74 5.63
CA TYR A 166 -10.09 -13.56 6.47
C TYR A 166 -10.22 -13.94 7.96
N LYS A 167 -11.04 -14.95 8.29
CA LYS A 167 -11.24 -15.45 9.66
C LYS A 167 -10.00 -16.10 10.28
N SER A 168 -9.06 -16.59 9.47
CA SER A 168 -7.80 -17.18 9.96
C SER A 168 -6.87 -16.17 10.64
N ARG A 169 -7.14 -14.86 10.54
CA ARG A 169 -6.34 -13.76 11.12
C ARG A 169 -4.89 -13.67 10.66
N ARG A 170 -4.52 -14.38 9.60
CA ARG A 170 -3.14 -14.39 9.06
C ARG A 170 -2.66 -13.04 8.53
N ILE A 171 -3.58 -12.15 8.16
CA ILE A 171 -3.27 -10.77 7.78
C ILE A 171 -3.10 -9.83 9.00
N GLY A 172 -3.27 -10.33 10.23
CA GLY A 172 -3.16 -9.53 11.45
C GLY A 172 -4.38 -8.65 11.73
N GLU A 173 -4.60 -8.35 13.01
CA GLU A 173 -5.79 -7.64 13.50
C GLU A 173 -5.92 -6.24 12.88
N SER A 174 -4.84 -5.47 12.84
CA SER A 174 -4.85 -4.12 12.28
C SER A 174 -5.25 -4.10 10.80
N CYS A 175 -4.77 -5.07 10.00
CA CYS A 175 -5.16 -5.17 8.60
C CYS A 175 -6.63 -5.58 8.47
N MET A 176 -7.09 -6.55 9.27
CA MET A 176 -8.49 -6.99 9.27
C MET A 176 -9.47 -5.84 9.52
N GLN A 177 -9.12 -4.91 10.42
CA GLN A 177 -9.94 -3.74 10.77
C GLN A 177 -9.90 -2.63 9.70
N ARG A 178 -8.90 -2.64 8.82
CA ARG A 178 -8.77 -1.69 7.70
C ARG A 178 -9.31 -2.25 6.38
N LEU A 179 -9.44 -3.56 6.24
CA LEU A 179 -9.80 -4.21 4.99
C LEU A 179 -11.25 -3.87 4.59
N THR A 180 -11.44 -3.55 3.32
CA THR A 180 -12.77 -3.31 2.72
C THR A 180 -12.85 -3.99 1.36
N LEU A 181 -14.06 -4.33 0.94
CA LEU A 181 -14.33 -4.95 -0.35
C LEU A 181 -14.96 -3.96 -1.32
N GLU A 182 -14.52 -4.01 -2.57
CA GLU A 182 -15.12 -3.31 -3.71
C GLU A 182 -15.68 -4.32 -4.71
N ASN A 183 -16.90 -4.10 -5.19
CA ASN A 183 -17.48 -4.89 -6.27
C ASN A 183 -16.72 -4.63 -7.57
N ASP A 184 -16.46 -5.68 -8.36
CA ASP A 184 -15.90 -5.55 -9.70
C ASP A 184 -16.99 -5.61 -10.79
N ASP A 185 -16.59 -5.35 -12.03
CA ASP A 185 -17.47 -5.27 -13.21
C ASP A 185 -17.62 -6.62 -13.94
N LYS A 186 -17.12 -7.72 -13.35
CA LYS A 186 -17.16 -9.07 -13.93
C LYS A 186 -17.96 -10.02 -13.03
N ALA A 187 -18.56 -11.03 -13.68
CA ALA A 187 -19.49 -11.97 -13.05
C ALA A 187 -18.77 -13.19 -12.43
#